data_AF-A0A0E0NXG3-F1
#
_entry.id   AF-A0A0E0NXG3-F1
#
_cell.length_a   1.000
_cell.length_b   1.000
_cell.length_c   1.000
_cell.angle_alpha   90.00
_cell.angle_beta   90.00
_cell.angle_gamma   90.00
#
_symmetry.space_group_name_H-M   'P 1'
#
loop_
_entity.id
_entity.type
_entity.pdbx_description
1 polymer ?
#
loop_
_entity_poly.entity_id
_entity_poly.type
_entity_poly.pdbx_seq_one_letter_code
_entity_poly.pdbx_strand_id
1 'polypeptide(L)'
;MVEWTRAEKRTFLRQRVEARLAALLLENQEYTDALTLLTDLIKEVRRLDDKLLLVDIDLLESKLHFSLRNLPKAKASLTAARTAANAIYVPPAQQGTIDIQSGILHAEEKDYKTAYSYFFEAFEAFSALEDPKAIFSLKYMLLCKIMVNQADDVAGIISSKAGLKYLGPDVDAMKAVADAYSKRSLKYFETALRDYKSQLEEDPIVHRHLSSLYDTLLEQNLCRLIEPYARVEIAHIAEMIELPVDHVEKKLSQMILDKKFAGTLDQGAGCLIIFEDPKTEAIFPATLETISNVGKVCKMFRSNFLEISTDNLKRREYQTRSVGGEWCGGGGGCWSGLGFYMLLLLCLVLCAMFANEGVRLWIPGTLLAASLLGCSASTSSQVVSTQTER
;
A
#
# COMPACT_ATOMS: atom_id res chain seq x y z
N MET A 1 -35.13 -0.98 30.98
CA MET A 1 -34.29 -1.65 32.02
C MET A 1 -33.14 -0.77 32.50
N VAL A 2 -32.36 -0.17 31.59
CA VAL A 2 -31.27 0.78 31.95
C VAL A 2 -31.79 1.97 32.79
N GLU A 3 -32.89 2.59 32.38
CA GLU A 3 -33.52 3.69 33.14
C GLU A 3 -33.94 3.29 34.56
N TRP A 4 -34.48 2.08 34.71
CA TRP A 4 -34.84 1.53 36.02
C TRP A 4 -33.62 1.32 36.92
N THR A 5 -32.50 0.83 36.36
CA THR A 5 -31.25 0.69 37.13
C THR A 5 -30.65 2.03 37.56
N ARG A 6 -30.89 3.11 36.77
CA ARG A 6 -30.51 4.49 37.13
C ARG A 6 -31.39 5.04 38.25
N ALA A 7 -32.70 4.79 38.18
CA ALA A 7 -33.65 5.19 39.23
C ALA A 7 -33.33 4.54 40.57
N GLU A 8 -33.00 3.25 40.56
CA GLU A 8 -32.69 2.46 41.76
C GLU A 8 -31.22 2.62 42.25
N LYS A 9 -30.42 3.45 41.58
CA LYS A 9 -28.99 3.71 41.88
C LYS A 9 -28.11 2.44 41.96
N ARG A 10 -28.45 1.37 41.24
CA ARG A 10 -27.68 0.11 41.21
C ARG A 10 -26.59 0.16 40.14
N THR A 11 -25.41 0.68 40.50
CA THR A 11 -24.29 0.93 39.57
C THR A 11 -23.75 -0.34 38.89
N PHE A 12 -23.44 -1.40 39.66
CA PHE A 12 -22.90 -2.65 39.11
C PHE A 12 -23.89 -3.36 38.17
N LEU A 13 -25.19 -3.35 38.52
CA LEU A 13 -26.22 -3.96 37.68
C LEU A 13 -26.37 -3.16 36.38
N ARG A 14 -26.35 -1.83 36.45
CA ARG A 14 -26.40 -0.96 35.27
C ARG A 14 -25.27 -1.30 34.29
N GLN A 15 -24.04 -1.42 34.76
CA GLN A 15 -22.88 -1.70 33.90
C GLN A 15 -22.99 -3.05 33.17
N ARG A 16 -23.48 -4.09 33.85
CA ARG A 16 -23.72 -5.40 33.22
C ARG A 16 -24.86 -5.36 32.20
N VAL A 17 -25.92 -4.60 32.49
CA VAL A 17 -27.04 -4.40 31.56
C VAL A 17 -26.59 -3.57 30.34
N GLU A 18 -25.76 -2.54 30.55
CA GLU A 18 -25.17 -1.73 29.48
C GLU A 18 -24.21 -2.55 28.63
N ALA A 19 -23.36 -3.41 29.21
CA ALA A 19 -22.51 -4.34 28.47
C ALA A 19 -23.33 -5.34 27.63
N ARG A 20 -24.45 -5.85 28.19
CA ARG A 20 -25.36 -6.73 27.45
C ARG A 20 -26.10 -6.00 26.34
N LEU A 21 -26.48 -4.74 26.57
CA LEU A 21 -27.07 -3.88 25.54
C LEU A 21 -26.07 -3.62 24.41
N ALA A 22 -24.80 -3.36 24.71
CA ALA A 22 -23.76 -3.22 23.69
C ALA A 22 -23.63 -4.46 22.80
N ALA A 23 -23.70 -5.66 23.39
CA ALA A 23 -23.69 -6.91 22.63
C ALA A 23 -24.91 -7.04 21.69
N LEU A 24 -26.11 -6.67 22.16
CA LEU A 24 -27.32 -6.67 21.33
C LEU A 24 -27.29 -5.61 20.22
N LEU A 25 -26.75 -4.42 20.49
CA LEU A 25 -26.57 -3.37 19.48
C LEU A 25 -25.61 -3.82 18.37
N LEU A 26 -24.56 -4.58 18.74
CA LEU A 26 -23.64 -5.17 17.77
C LEU A 26 -24.33 -6.21 16.88
N GLU A 27 -25.21 -7.06 17.45
CA GLU A 27 -26.03 -8.01 16.69
C GLU A 27 -27.01 -7.28 15.73
N ASN A 28 -27.58 -6.15 16.15
CA ASN A 28 -28.46 -5.31 15.34
C ASN A 28 -27.71 -4.41 14.32
N GLN A 29 -26.38 -4.47 14.25
CA GLN A 29 -25.53 -3.65 13.37
C GLN A 29 -25.55 -2.13 13.68
N GLU A 30 -25.99 -1.72 14.86
CA GLU A 30 -25.98 -0.31 15.31
C GLU A 30 -24.63 0.07 15.93
N TYR A 31 -23.61 0.23 15.07
CA TYR A 31 -22.22 0.35 15.53
C TYR A 31 -21.88 1.68 16.22
N THR A 32 -22.53 2.78 15.84
CA THR A 32 -22.25 4.12 16.40
C THR A 32 -22.66 4.21 17.86
N ASP A 33 -23.86 3.72 18.16
CA ASP A 33 -24.48 3.82 19.48
C ASP A 33 -23.78 2.86 20.43
N ALA A 34 -23.44 1.65 19.95
CA ALA A 34 -22.59 0.70 20.67
C ALA A 34 -21.21 1.29 21.02
N LEU A 35 -20.59 2.05 20.10
CA LEU A 35 -19.27 2.65 20.33
C LEU A 35 -19.31 3.70 21.44
N THR A 36 -20.31 4.59 21.40
CA THR A 36 -20.47 5.64 22.42
C THR A 36 -20.69 5.03 23.79
N LEU A 37 -21.59 4.05 23.88
CA LEU A 37 -21.92 3.34 25.11
C LEU A 37 -20.72 2.56 25.67
N LEU A 38 -19.97 1.84 24.83
CA LEU A 38 -18.77 1.12 25.26
C LEU A 38 -17.65 2.07 25.72
N THR A 39 -17.44 3.19 25.01
CA THR A 39 -16.38 4.15 25.37
C THR A 39 -16.61 4.76 26.75
N ASP A 40 -17.85 5.05 27.11
CA ASP A 40 -18.18 5.58 28.44
C ASP A 40 -18.14 4.49 29.51
N LEU A 41 -18.61 3.28 29.19
CA LEU A 41 -18.55 2.13 30.08
C LEU A 41 -17.11 1.74 30.44
N ILE A 42 -16.18 1.77 29.48
CA ILE A 42 -14.74 1.50 29.72
C ILE A 42 -14.15 2.49 30.74
N LYS A 43 -14.46 3.80 30.63
CA LYS A 43 -13.97 4.81 31.56
C LYS A 43 -14.47 4.58 32.99
N GLU A 44 -15.73 4.17 33.12
CA GLU A 44 -16.33 3.89 34.42
C GLU A 44 -15.78 2.60 35.04
N VAL A 45 -15.72 1.51 34.28
CA VAL A 45 -15.27 0.20 34.77
C VAL A 45 -13.78 0.21 35.12
N ARG A 46 -12.94 0.93 34.35
CA ARG A 46 -11.52 1.12 34.69
C ARG A 46 -11.30 1.83 36.03
N ARG A 47 -12.24 2.68 36.48
CA ARG A 47 -12.14 3.34 37.80
C ARG A 47 -12.51 2.41 38.96
N LEU A 48 -13.30 1.37 38.70
CA LEU A 48 -13.79 0.44 39.72
C LEU A 48 -12.91 -0.82 39.86
N ASP A 49 -11.96 -1.04 38.95
CA ASP A 49 -11.04 -2.20 38.91
C ASP A 49 -11.75 -3.58 38.88
N ASP A 50 -12.96 -3.65 38.33
CA ASP A 50 -13.62 -4.92 38.00
C ASP A 50 -13.03 -5.50 36.70
N LYS A 51 -11.94 -6.26 36.87
CA LYS A 51 -11.15 -6.81 35.76
C LYS A 51 -11.90 -7.84 34.92
N LEU A 52 -12.82 -8.62 35.51
CA LEU A 52 -13.60 -9.62 34.77
C LEU A 52 -14.55 -8.94 33.79
N LEU A 53 -15.30 -7.94 34.27
CA LEU A 53 -16.20 -7.17 33.41
C LEU A 53 -15.42 -6.35 32.37
N LEU A 54 -14.23 -5.86 32.72
CA LEU A 54 -13.38 -5.11 31.80
C LEU A 54 -12.94 -5.97 30.60
N VAL A 55 -12.56 -7.24 30.82
CA VAL A 55 -12.19 -8.16 29.74
C VAL A 55 -13.36 -8.36 28.75
N ASP A 56 -14.58 -8.56 29.25
CA ASP A 56 -15.77 -8.72 28.40
C ASP A 56 -16.05 -7.46 27.55
N ILE A 57 -15.89 -6.28 28.16
CA ILE A 57 -16.11 -5.00 27.48
C ILE A 57 -15.03 -4.73 26.42
N ASP A 58 -13.74 -4.93 26.75
CA ASP A 58 -12.64 -4.73 25.81
C ASP A 58 -12.72 -5.73 24.63
N LEU A 59 -13.23 -6.95 24.87
CA LEU A 59 -13.49 -7.93 23.82
C LEU A 59 -14.66 -7.50 22.91
N LEU A 60 -15.74 -6.95 23.46
CA LEU A 60 -16.83 -6.37 22.68
C LEU A 60 -16.36 -5.16 21.87
N GLU A 61 -15.49 -4.32 22.43
CA GLU A 61 -14.88 -3.18 21.72
C GLU A 61 -14.02 -3.67 20.54
N SER A 62 -13.22 -4.72 20.74
CA SER A 62 -12.43 -5.33 19.66
C SER A 62 -13.32 -5.84 18.52
N LYS A 63 -14.42 -6.53 18.83
CA LYS A 63 -15.41 -7.01 17.84
C LYS A 63 -16.07 -5.86 17.09
N LEU A 64 -16.45 -4.80 17.81
CA LEU A 64 -17.05 -3.61 17.20
C LEU A 64 -16.10 -2.95 16.20
N HIS A 65 -14.83 -2.75 16.59
CA HIS A 65 -13.83 -2.16 15.70
C HIS A 65 -13.50 -3.05 14.51
N PHE A 66 -13.57 -4.37 14.69
CA PHE A 66 -13.45 -5.32 13.59
C PHE A 66 -14.61 -5.16 12.57
N SER A 67 -15.85 -5.05 13.03
CA SER A 67 -17.01 -4.78 12.17
C SER A 67 -16.88 -3.45 11.42
N LEU A 68 -16.31 -2.42 12.07
CA LEU A 68 -16.01 -1.11 11.46
C LEU A 68 -14.75 -1.10 10.57
N ARG A 69 -14.10 -2.24 10.34
CA ARG A 69 -12.86 -2.39 9.56
C ARG A 69 -11.67 -1.57 10.08
N ASN A 70 -11.67 -1.22 11.37
CA ASN A 70 -10.54 -0.55 12.02
C ASN A 70 -9.67 -1.58 12.76
N LEU A 71 -8.80 -2.26 12.00
CA LEU A 71 -7.92 -3.31 12.52
C LEU A 71 -6.93 -2.82 13.60
N PRO A 72 -6.25 -1.67 13.45
CA PRO A 72 -5.32 -1.19 14.48
C PRO A 72 -6.00 -0.97 15.83
N LYS A 73 -7.20 -0.38 15.83
CA LYS A 73 -7.95 -0.14 17.07
C LYS A 73 -8.51 -1.44 17.66
N ALA A 74 -8.99 -2.37 16.82
CA ALA A 74 -9.44 -3.68 17.28
C ALA A 74 -8.32 -4.48 17.98
N LYS A 75 -7.09 -4.39 17.47
CA LYS A 75 -5.90 -5.03 18.05
C LYS A 75 -5.46 -4.36 19.35
N ALA A 76 -5.56 -3.03 19.44
CA ALA A 76 -5.28 -2.29 20.67
C ALA A 76 -6.25 -2.71 21.80
N SER A 77 -7.55 -2.76 21.53
CA SER A 77 -8.56 -3.21 22.49
C SER A 77 -8.36 -4.68 22.88
N LEU A 78 -8.01 -5.56 21.94
CA LEU A 78 -7.69 -6.97 22.24
C LEU A 78 -6.43 -7.09 23.13
N THR A 79 -5.41 -6.27 22.91
CA THR A 79 -4.19 -6.27 23.73
C THR A 79 -4.50 -5.83 25.16
N ALA A 80 -5.39 -4.85 25.33
CA ALA A 80 -5.92 -4.47 26.64
C ALA A 80 -6.68 -5.64 27.30
N ALA A 81 -7.58 -6.29 26.57
CA ALA A 81 -8.30 -7.47 27.05
C ALA A 81 -7.35 -8.60 27.49
N ARG A 82 -6.30 -8.92 26.72
CA ARG A 82 -5.31 -9.95 27.09
C ARG A 82 -4.50 -9.58 28.32
N THR A 83 -4.14 -8.31 28.47
CA THR A 83 -3.38 -7.85 29.64
C THR A 83 -4.25 -7.90 30.90
N ALA A 84 -5.53 -7.53 30.80
CA ALA A 84 -6.49 -7.68 31.87
C ALA A 84 -6.76 -9.15 32.20
N ALA A 85 -6.88 -10.01 31.17
CA ALA A 85 -7.06 -11.45 31.31
C ALA A 85 -5.87 -12.12 32.01
N ASN A 86 -4.63 -11.79 31.64
CA ASN A 86 -3.43 -12.35 32.27
C ASN A 86 -3.27 -11.92 33.75
N ALA A 87 -3.87 -10.80 34.13
CA ALA A 87 -3.82 -10.31 35.51
C ALA A 87 -4.81 -11.03 36.44
N ILE A 88 -5.72 -11.85 35.90
CA ILE A 88 -6.74 -12.58 36.64
C ILE A 88 -6.81 -14.04 36.16
N TYR A 89 -7.54 -14.88 36.89
CA TYR A 89 -7.90 -16.19 36.38
C TYR A 89 -9.23 -16.09 35.62
N VAL A 90 -9.16 -16.13 34.29
CA VAL A 90 -10.34 -16.06 33.42
C VAL A 90 -10.93 -17.47 33.22
N PRO A 91 -12.26 -17.63 33.27
CA PRO A 91 -12.94 -18.87 32.90
C PRO A 91 -12.53 -19.37 31.50
N PRO A 92 -12.40 -20.69 31.27
CA PRO A 92 -11.97 -21.24 29.98
C PRO A 92 -12.86 -20.82 28.79
N ALA A 93 -14.17 -20.59 29.01
CA ALA A 93 -15.09 -20.13 27.97
C ALA A 93 -14.79 -18.70 27.48
N GLN A 94 -14.40 -17.82 28.41
CA GLN A 94 -14.01 -16.45 28.08
C GLN A 94 -12.63 -16.43 27.44
N GLN A 95 -11.69 -17.22 27.96
CA GLN A 95 -10.36 -17.39 27.36
C GLN A 95 -10.45 -17.86 25.90
N GLY A 96 -11.23 -18.92 25.62
CA GLY A 96 -11.45 -19.36 24.24
C GLY A 96 -12.07 -18.29 23.34
N THR A 97 -12.89 -17.39 23.88
CA THR A 97 -13.46 -16.27 23.11
C THR A 97 -12.40 -15.22 22.77
N ILE A 98 -11.45 -14.95 23.68
CA ILE A 98 -10.29 -14.08 23.44
C ILE A 98 -9.41 -14.69 22.35
N ASP A 99 -9.19 -16.00 22.39
CA ASP A 99 -8.34 -16.70 21.43
C ASP A 99 -8.98 -16.77 20.03
N ILE A 100 -10.30 -16.99 19.91
CA ILE A 100 -11.02 -16.83 18.63
C ILE A 100 -10.83 -15.42 18.06
N GLN A 101 -11.06 -14.38 18.87
CA GLN A 101 -10.92 -13.00 18.41
C GLN A 101 -9.47 -12.70 17.99
N SER A 102 -8.50 -13.25 18.72
CA SER A 102 -7.07 -13.18 18.36
C SER A 102 -6.81 -13.85 17.02
N GLY A 103 -7.33 -15.05 16.79
CA GLY A 103 -7.19 -15.76 15.53
C GLY A 103 -7.79 -14.99 14.35
N ILE A 104 -8.97 -14.40 14.51
CA ILE A 104 -9.64 -13.61 13.45
C ILE A 104 -8.79 -12.40 13.05
N LEU A 105 -8.24 -11.65 14.02
CA LEU A 105 -7.41 -10.49 13.70
C LEU A 105 -6.11 -10.89 12.98
N HIS A 106 -5.46 -11.99 13.37
CA HIS A 106 -4.24 -12.46 12.69
C HIS A 106 -4.54 -13.03 11.30
N ALA A 107 -5.70 -13.68 11.11
CA ALA A 107 -6.13 -14.15 9.80
C ALA A 107 -6.35 -12.98 8.82
N GLU A 108 -6.92 -11.86 9.30
CA GLU A 108 -7.09 -10.65 8.49
C GLU A 108 -5.76 -9.96 8.16
N GLU A 109 -4.74 -10.07 9.03
CA GLU A 109 -3.35 -9.66 8.76
C GLU A 109 -2.60 -10.63 7.81
N LYS A 110 -3.28 -11.69 7.34
CA LYS A 110 -2.73 -12.78 6.50
C LYS A 110 -1.67 -13.66 7.21
N ASP A 111 -1.57 -13.58 8.53
CA ASP A 111 -0.76 -14.51 9.33
C ASP A 111 -1.61 -15.71 9.78
N TYR A 112 -1.86 -16.61 8.83
CA TYR A 112 -2.68 -17.79 9.06
C TYR A 112 -1.98 -18.85 9.93
N LYS A 113 -0.66 -18.82 10.07
CA LYS A 113 0.09 -19.77 10.91
C LYS A 113 -0.14 -19.47 12.38
N THR A 114 0.02 -18.21 12.76
CA THR A 114 -0.24 -17.78 14.13
C THR A 114 -1.74 -17.85 14.45
N ALA A 115 -2.60 -17.50 13.49
CA ALA A 115 -4.05 -17.63 13.65
C ALA A 115 -4.49 -19.07 13.94
N TYR A 116 -3.91 -20.06 13.24
CA TYR A 116 -4.17 -21.48 13.48
C TYR A 116 -3.92 -21.88 14.94
N SER A 117 -2.79 -21.45 15.52
CA SER A 117 -2.45 -21.76 16.92
C SER A 117 -3.50 -21.22 17.89
N TYR A 118 -3.94 -19.98 17.71
CA TYR A 118 -5.00 -19.40 18.54
C TYR A 118 -6.35 -20.11 18.36
N PHE A 119 -6.72 -20.50 17.13
CA PHE A 119 -7.94 -21.26 16.90
C PHE A 119 -7.88 -22.67 17.50
N PHE A 120 -6.71 -23.29 17.52
CA PHE A 120 -6.50 -24.61 18.14
C PHE A 120 -6.66 -24.53 19.66
N GLU A 121 -6.03 -23.56 20.33
CA GLU A 121 -6.19 -23.33 21.78
C GLU A 121 -7.66 -23.04 22.14
N ALA A 122 -8.33 -22.20 21.34
CA ALA A 122 -9.76 -21.93 21.50
C ALA A 122 -10.60 -23.21 21.33
N PHE A 123 -10.29 -24.05 20.34
CA PHE A 123 -11.00 -25.28 20.09
C PHE A 123 -10.86 -26.27 21.26
N GLU A 124 -9.66 -26.44 21.83
CA GLU A 124 -9.47 -27.28 23.02
C GLU A 124 -10.29 -26.77 24.22
N ALA A 125 -10.29 -25.45 24.45
CA ALA A 125 -11.07 -24.83 25.52
C ALA A 125 -12.58 -25.06 25.36
N PHE A 126 -13.12 -24.88 24.15
CA PHE A 126 -14.56 -25.10 23.89
C PHE A 126 -14.95 -26.58 23.80
N SER A 127 -14.05 -27.44 23.32
CA SER A 127 -14.27 -28.89 23.24
C SER A 127 -14.35 -29.52 24.63
N ALA A 128 -13.52 -29.05 25.57
CA ALA A 128 -13.57 -29.45 26.99
C ALA A 128 -14.89 -29.04 27.67
N LEU A 129 -15.51 -27.94 27.22
CA LEU A 129 -16.78 -27.42 27.74
C LEU A 129 -18.01 -27.92 26.97
N GLU A 130 -17.82 -28.64 25.86
CA GLU A 130 -18.86 -29.09 24.93
C GLU A 130 -19.77 -27.95 24.41
N ASP A 131 -19.20 -26.74 24.25
CA ASP A 131 -19.92 -25.57 23.72
C ASP A 131 -20.09 -25.70 22.19
N PRO A 132 -21.27 -25.40 21.61
CA PRO A 132 -21.46 -25.33 20.16
C PRO A 132 -20.46 -24.41 19.44
N LYS A 133 -19.86 -23.44 20.14
CA LYS A 133 -18.79 -22.60 19.59
C LYS A 133 -17.55 -23.36 19.11
N ALA A 134 -17.34 -24.59 19.59
CA ALA A 134 -16.25 -25.45 19.11
C ALA A 134 -16.32 -25.69 17.59
N ILE A 135 -17.53 -25.73 17.00
CA ILE A 135 -17.72 -25.92 15.56
C ILE A 135 -17.15 -24.73 14.78
N PHE A 136 -17.37 -23.50 15.25
CA PHE A 136 -16.81 -22.29 14.61
C PHE A 136 -15.29 -22.26 14.70
N SER A 137 -14.70 -22.62 15.85
CA SER A 137 -13.24 -22.73 15.98
C SER A 137 -12.65 -23.76 15.02
N LEU A 138 -13.28 -24.93 14.90
CA LEU A 138 -12.87 -25.97 13.95
C LEU A 138 -12.93 -25.47 12.50
N LYS A 139 -14.01 -24.78 12.12
CA LYS A 139 -14.18 -24.19 10.79
C LYS A 139 -13.06 -23.20 10.46
N TYR A 140 -12.73 -22.28 11.37
CA TYR A 140 -11.64 -21.32 11.16
C TYR A 140 -10.26 -21.97 11.14
N MET A 141 -10.06 -23.04 11.92
CA MET A 141 -8.83 -23.82 11.90
C MET A 141 -8.61 -24.48 10.54
N LEU A 142 -9.66 -25.11 9.97
CA LEU A 142 -9.61 -25.71 8.63
C LEU A 142 -9.37 -24.65 7.55
N LEU A 143 -10.06 -23.51 7.64
CA LEU A 143 -9.86 -22.38 6.73
C LEU A 143 -8.39 -21.93 6.72
N CYS A 144 -7.78 -21.74 7.89
CA CYS A 144 -6.37 -21.33 7.99
C CYS A 144 -5.44 -22.34 7.30
N LYS A 145 -5.69 -23.64 7.43
CA LYS A 145 -4.90 -24.68 6.75
C LYS A 145 -5.02 -24.63 5.23
N ILE A 146 -6.23 -24.38 4.71
CA ILE A 146 -6.47 -24.17 3.28
C ILE A 146 -5.69 -22.92 2.80
N MET A 147 -5.74 -21.81 3.55
CA MET A 147 -5.03 -20.58 3.21
C MET A 147 -3.50 -20.69 3.25
N VAL A 148 -2.94 -21.61 4.05
CA VAL A 148 -1.49 -21.90 4.12
C VAL A 148 -1.04 -22.87 2.99
N ASN A 149 -1.92 -23.20 2.04
CA ASN A 149 -1.69 -24.20 0.99
C ASN A 149 -1.47 -25.63 1.51
N GLN A 150 -1.95 -25.93 2.72
CA GLN A 150 -1.85 -27.25 3.35
C GLN A 150 -3.23 -27.92 3.39
N ALA A 151 -3.84 -28.11 2.21
CA ALA A 151 -5.15 -28.72 2.09
C ALA A 151 -5.15 -30.23 2.44
N ASP A 152 -4.02 -30.92 2.30
CA ASP A 152 -3.91 -32.36 2.62
C ASP A 152 -4.04 -32.63 4.13
N ASP A 153 -3.60 -31.69 4.97
CA ASP A 153 -3.71 -31.78 6.43
C ASP A 153 -5.18 -31.73 6.90
N VAL A 154 -6.07 -31.10 6.12
CA VAL A 154 -7.50 -30.93 6.48
C VAL A 154 -8.19 -32.28 6.62
N ALA A 155 -7.96 -33.20 5.69
CA ALA A 155 -8.52 -34.55 5.76
C ALA A 155 -8.03 -35.30 7.01
N GLY A 156 -6.75 -35.12 7.37
CA GLY A 156 -6.16 -35.67 8.60
C GLY A 156 -6.82 -35.11 9.86
N ILE A 157 -7.01 -33.79 9.93
CA ILE A 157 -7.65 -33.11 11.08
C ILE A 157 -9.10 -33.57 11.26
N ILE A 158 -9.86 -33.72 10.17
CA ILE A 158 -11.26 -34.20 10.23
C ILE A 158 -11.32 -35.65 10.72
N SER A 159 -10.39 -36.50 10.27
CA SER A 159 -10.32 -37.91 10.70
C SER A 159 -9.86 -38.12 12.15
N SER A 160 -9.38 -37.06 12.81
CA SER A 160 -8.95 -37.11 14.21
C SER A 160 -10.12 -37.36 15.16
N LYS A 161 -9.82 -37.89 16.36
CA LYS A 161 -10.82 -38.16 17.41
C LYS A 161 -11.67 -36.92 17.77
N ALA A 162 -11.07 -35.73 17.71
CA ALA A 162 -11.77 -34.49 17.98
C ALA A 162 -12.63 -34.03 16.79
N GLY A 163 -12.15 -34.22 15.55
CA GLY A 163 -12.92 -33.91 14.33
C GLY A 163 -14.16 -34.79 14.17
N LEU A 164 -14.07 -36.09 14.51
CA LEU A 164 -15.20 -37.02 14.45
C LEU A 164 -16.33 -36.68 15.43
N LYS A 165 -16.03 -36.00 16.55
CA LYS A 165 -17.04 -35.58 17.54
C LYS A 165 -17.93 -34.45 17.00
N TYR A 166 -17.39 -33.61 16.13
CA TYR A 166 -18.05 -32.41 15.60
C TYR A 166 -18.36 -32.52 14.10
N LEU A 167 -18.67 -33.73 13.63
CA LEU A 167 -19.04 -33.96 12.25
C LEU A 167 -20.35 -33.22 11.93
N GLY A 168 -20.35 -32.42 10.87
CA GLY A 168 -21.49 -31.60 10.49
C GLY A 168 -21.31 -30.93 9.13
N PRO A 169 -22.36 -30.23 8.64
CA PRO A 169 -22.35 -29.62 7.31
C PRO A 169 -21.25 -28.56 7.16
N ASP A 170 -20.83 -27.89 8.24
CA ASP A 170 -19.71 -26.94 8.23
C ASP A 170 -18.36 -27.60 7.91
N VAL A 171 -18.14 -28.81 8.45
CA VAL A 171 -16.90 -29.56 8.23
C VAL A 171 -16.89 -30.17 6.82
N ASP A 172 -18.04 -30.67 6.36
CA ASP A 172 -18.20 -31.19 5.00
C ASP A 172 -18.00 -30.10 3.94
N ALA A 173 -18.50 -28.88 4.20
CA ALA A 173 -18.25 -27.71 3.35
C ALA A 173 -16.74 -27.40 3.25
N MET A 174 -16.04 -27.34 4.39
CA MET A 174 -14.59 -27.08 4.40
C MET A 174 -13.79 -28.20 3.73
N LYS A 175 -14.25 -29.46 3.86
CA LYS A 175 -13.65 -30.60 3.17
C LYS A 175 -13.82 -30.49 1.66
N ALA A 176 -15.02 -30.16 1.17
CA ALA A 176 -15.27 -29.98 -0.25
C ALA A 176 -14.42 -28.83 -0.85
N VAL A 177 -14.27 -27.73 -0.11
CA VAL A 177 -13.39 -26.61 -0.48
C VAL A 177 -11.92 -27.04 -0.50
N ALA A 178 -11.46 -27.79 0.50
CA ALA A 178 -10.09 -28.32 0.55
C ALA A 178 -9.81 -29.31 -0.60
N ASP A 179 -10.75 -30.19 -0.91
CA ASP A 179 -10.66 -31.15 -2.02
C ASP A 179 -10.64 -30.44 -3.39
N ALA A 180 -11.42 -29.37 -3.55
CA ALA A 180 -11.39 -28.54 -4.74
C ALA A 180 -10.05 -27.81 -4.89
N TYR A 181 -9.49 -27.33 -3.77
CA TYR A 181 -8.21 -26.64 -3.73
C TYR A 181 -7.03 -27.58 -4.02
N SER A 182 -7.01 -28.79 -3.45
CA SER A 182 -5.95 -29.79 -3.70
C SER A 182 -5.93 -30.23 -5.16
N LYS A 183 -7.10 -30.41 -5.78
CA LYS A 183 -7.26 -30.71 -7.21
C LYS A 183 -7.04 -29.48 -8.11
N ARG A 184 -6.90 -28.30 -7.53
CA ARG A 184 -6.78 -26.99 -8.19
C ARG A 184 -7.87 -26.74 -9.24
N SER A 185 -9.10 -27.17 -9.00
CA SER A 185 -10.16 -27.07 -10.00
C SER A 185 -11.22 -26.04 -9.61
N LEU A 186 -11.38 -24.99 -10.42
CA LEU A 186 -12.39 -23.96 -10.19
C LEU A 186 -13.80 -24.53 -10.21
N LYS A 187 -14.08 -25.50 -11.09
CA LYS A 187 -15.41 -26.11 -11.22
C LYS A 187 -15.89 -26.79 -9.93
N TYR A 188 -15.01 -27.55 -9.28
CA TYR A 188 -15.33 -28.16 -7.99
C TYR A 188 -15.47 -27.10 -6.89
N PHE A 189 -14.69 -26.03 -6.96
CA PHE A 189 -14.77 -24.92 -6.00
C PHE A 189 -16.09 -24.15 -6.12
N GLU A 190 -16.52 -23.81 -7.32
CA GLU A 190 -17.83 -23.16 -7.58
C GLU A 190 -19.00 -24.06 -7.19
N THR A 191 -18.89 -25.37 -7.46
CA THR A 191 -19.91 -26.34 -7.04
C THR A 191 -20.00 -26.39 -5.52
N ALA A 192 -18.86 -26.42 -4.81
CA ALA A 192 -18.83 -26.38 -3.35
C ALA A 192 -19.41 -25.07 -2.79
N LEU A 193 -19.12 -23.92 -3.41
CA LEU A 193 -19.72 -22.63 -3.02
C LEU A 193 -21.24 -22.60 -3.21
N ARG A 194 -21.74 -23.20 -4.29
CA ARG A 194 -23.18 -23.26 -4.57
C ARG A 194 -23.92 -24.18 -3.61
N ASP A 195 -23.36 -25.37 -3.36
CA ASP A 195 -24.01 -26.40 -2.56
C ASP A 195 -24.00 -26.04 -1.05
N TYR A 196 -22.94 -25.37 -0.57
CA TYR A 196 -22.78 -24.97 0.84
C TYR A 196 -22.96 -23.46 1.07
N LYS A 197 -23.83 -22.81 0.28
CA LYS A 197 -24.04 -21.36 0.34
C LYS A 197 -24.41 -20.85 1.73
N SER A 198 -25.30 -21.54 2.44
CA SER A 198 -25.70 -21.19 3.82
C SER A 198 -24.51 -21.18 4.78
N GLN A 199 -23.61 -22.16 4.70
CA GLN A 199 -22.49 -22.26 5.64
C GLN A 199 -21.37 -21.29 5.28
N LEU A 200 -21.17 -20.96 4.00
CA LEU A 200 -20.02 -20.17 3.55
C LEU A 200 -20.33 -18.67 3.41
N GLU A 201 -21.57 -18.29 3.11
CA GLU A 201 -21.99 -16.90 2.89
C GLU A 201 -22.55 -16.24 4.15
N GLU A 202 -23.15 -17.00 5.07
CA GLU A 202 -23.63 -16.46 6.37
C GLU A 202 -22.48 -15.99 7.27
N ASP A 203 -21.26 -16.48 7.06
CA ASP A 203 -20.07 -16.03 7.79
C ASP A 203 -19.27 -15.00 6.97
N PRO A 204 -19.29 -13.71 7.35
CA PRO A 204 -18.57 -12.66 6.64
C PRO A 204 -17.05 -12.83 6.64
N ILE A 205 -16.49 -13.55 7.62
CA ILE A 205 -15.04 -13.77 7.73
C ILE A 205 -14.61 -14.81 6.69
N VAL A 206 -15.32 -15.94 6.65
CA VAL A 206 -15.05 -17.01 5.69
C VAL A 206 -15.22 -16.51 4.26
N HIS A 207 -16.30 -15.77 3.96
CA HIS A 207 -16.53 -15.23 2.63
C HIS A 207 -15.40 -14.34 2.11
N ARG A 208 -14.81 -13.49 2.97
CA ARG A 208 -13.65 -12.64 2.61
C ARG A 208 -12.44 -13.48 2.22
N HIS A 209 -12.10 -14.47 3.05
CA HIS A 209 -10.94 -15.33 2.80
C HIS A 209 -11.17 -16.24 1.60
N LEU A 210 -12.39 -16.73 1.38
CA LEU A 210 -12.74 -17.52 0.20
C LEU A 210 -12.67 -16.71 -1.09
N SER A 211 -13.04 -15.42 -1.07
CA SER A 211 -12.88 -14.54 -2.22
C SER A 211 -11.41 -14.36 -2.59
N SER A 212 -10.55 -14.13 -1.59
CA SER A 212 -9.11 -14.08 -1.80
C SER A 212 -8.55 -15.43 -2.27
N LEU A 213 -9.08 -16.54 -1.78
CA LEU A 213 -8.67 -17.89 -2.17
C LEU A 213 -9.03 -18.16 -3.63
N TYR A 214 -10.24 -17.78 -4.05
CA TYR A 214 -10.70 -17.89 -5.44
C TYR A 214 -9.75 -17.15 -6.38
N ASP A 215 -9.38 -15.91 -6.04
CA ASP A 215 -8.41 -15.13 -6.80
C ASP A 215 -7.07 -15.85 -6.94
N THR A 216 -6.51 -16.37 -5.83
CA THR A 216 -5.23 -17.10 -5.87
C THR A 216 -5.31 -18.39 -6.67
N LEU A 217 -6.43 -19.10 -6.60
CA LEU A 217 -6.65 -20.35 -7.34
C LEU A 217 -6.76 -20.08 -8.84
N LEU A 218 -7.52 -19.05 -9.23
CA LEU A 218 -7.63 -18.61 -10.62
C LEU A 218 -6.27 -18.20 -11.18
N GLU A 219 -5.48 -17.47 -10.41
CA GLU A 219 -4.12 -17.07 -10.82
C GLU A 219 -3.19 -18.25 -11.01
N GLN A 220 -3.16 -19.21 -10.07
CA GLN A 220 -2.33 -20.40 -10.20
C GLN A 220 -2.71 -21.25 -11.41
N ASN A 221 -4.01 -21.36 -11.70
CA ASN A 221 -4.50 -22.08 -12.86
C ASN A 221 -4.18 -21.36 -14.17
N LEU A 222 -4.32 -20.04 -14.21
CA LEU A 222 -3.91 -19.24 -15.36
C LEU A 222 -2.41 -19.39 -15.61
N CYS A 223 -1.55 -19.25 -14.60
CA CYS A 223 -0.09 -19.43 -14.73
C CYS A 223 0.27 -20.79 -15.33
N ARG A 224 -0.39 -21.88 -14.90
CA ARG A 224 -0.14 -23.22 -15.44
C ARG A 224 -0.60 -23.39 -16.89
N LEU A 225 -1.74 -22.79 -17.25
CA LEU A 225 -2.27 -22.89 -18.61
C LEU A 225 -1.45 -22.09 -19.62
N ILE A 226 -0.85 -20.98 -19.19
CA ILE A 226 -0.06 -20.10 -20.05
C ILE A 226 1.41 -20.52 -20.18
N GLU A 227 1.97 -21.22 -19.19
CA GLU A 227 3.39 -21.66 -19.15
C GLU A 227 3.90 -22.35 -20.43
N PRO A 228 3.16 -23.25 -21.11
CA PRO A 228 3.68 -23.92 -22.29
C PRO A 228 3.58 -23.10 -23.59
N TYR A 229 2.91 -21.94 -23.60
CA TYR A 229 2.61 -21.19 -24.83
C TYR A 229 3.32 -19.84 -24.87
N ALA A 230 3.99 -19.52 -25.99
CA ALA A 230 4.52 -18.16 -26.22
C ALA A 230 3.44 -17.18 -26.71
N ARG A 231 2.44 -17.70 -27.44
CA ARG A 231 1.30 -16.95 -27.94
C ARG A 231 0.05 -17.82 -27.83
N VAL A 232 -1.00 -17.29 -27.22
CA VAL A 232 -2.24 -18.03 -26.97
C VAL A 232 -3.45 -17.12 -27.16
N GLU A 233 -4.52 -17.65 -27.75
CA GLU A 233 -5.79 -16.94 -27.90
C GLU A 233 -6.54 -16.93 -26.56
N ILE A 234 -7.09 -15.78 -26.17
CA ILE A 234 -7.81 -15.63 -24.89
C ILE A 234 -9.11 -16.45 -24.91
N ALA A 235 -9.74 -16.60 -26.07
CA ALA A 235 -10.92 -17.46 -26.25
C ALA A 235 -10.63 -18.92 -25.88
N HIS A 236 -9.46 -19.44 -26.24
CA HIS A 236 -9.07 -20.81 -25.90
C HIS A 236 -8.84 -20.99 -24.39
N ILE A 237 -8.22 -20.00 -23.73
CA ILE A 237 -8.06 -20.01 -22.27
C ILE A 237 -9.43 -19.96 -21.57
N ALA A 238 -10.33 -19.11 -22.07
CA ALA A 238 -11.68 -18.96 -21.52
C ALA A 238 -12.49 -20.26 -21.63
N GLU A 239 -12.40 -20.97 -22.75
CA GLU A 239 -13.06 -22.27 -22.95
C GLU A 239 -12.51 -23.33 -21.98
N MET A 240 -11.20 -23.38 -21.77
CA MET A 240 -10.58 -24.33 -20.83
C MET A 240 -10.97 -24.09 -19.36
N ILE A 241 -11.25 -22.84 -18.98
CA ILE A 241 -11.63 -22.47 -17.60
C ILE A 241 -13.16 -22.43 -17.42
N GLU A 242 -13.94 -22.52 -18.51
CA GLU A 242 -15.40 -22.36 -18.52
C GLU A 242 -15.86 -20.98 -17.98
N LEU A 243 -15.06 -19.93 -18.15
CA LEU A 243 -15.36 -18.56 -17.73
C LEU A 243 -15.50 -17.61 -18.93
N PRO A 244 -16.25 -16.50 -18.82
CA PRO A 244 -16.38 -15.54 -19.91
C PRO A 244 -15.04 -14.85 -20.22
N VAL A 245 -14.80 -14.60 -21.50
CA VAL A 245 -13.57 -13.99 -22.03
C VAL A 245 -13.24 -12.67 -21.32
N ASP A 246 -14.24 -11.81 -21.09
CA ASP A 246 -14.09 -10.52 -20.41
C ASP A 246 -13.50 -10.65 -18.98
N HIS A 247 -13.86 -11.70 -18.25
CA HIS A 247 -13.37 -11.91 -16.89
C HIS A 247 -11.92 -12.39 -16.90
N VAL A 248 -11.59 -13.30 -17.83
CA VAL A 248 -10.23 -13.82 -18.02
C VAL A 248 -9.30 -12.71 -18.50
N GLU A 249 -9.73 -11.87 -19.45
CA GLU A 249 -8.94 -10.74 -19.95
C GLU A 249 -8.62 -9.74 -18.82
N LYS A 250 -9.64 -9.35 -18.03
CA LYS A 250 -9.44 -8.46 -16.88
C LYS A 250 -8.47 -9.07 -15.88
N LYS A 251 -8.60 -10.36 -15.56
CA LYS A 251 -7.69 -11.00 -14.60
C LYS A 251 -6.27 -11.10 -15.13
N LEU A 252 -6.08 -11.46 -16.40
CA LEU A 252 -4.77 -11.47 -17.06
C LEU A 252 -4.13 -10.07 -17.06
N SER A 253 -4.93 -9.02 -17.30
CA SER A 253 -4.43 -7.64 -17.25
C SER A 253 -3.95 -7.26 -15.84
N GLN A 254 -4.67 -7.68 -14.80
CA GLN A 254 -4.27 -7.48 -13.42
C GLN A 254 -2.98 -8.24 -13.09
N MET A 255 -2.84 -9.49 -13.55
CA MET A 255 -1.64 -10.30 -13.32
C MET A 255 -0.38 -9.73 -13.99
N ILE A 256 -0.53 -9.13 -15.18
CA ILE A 256 0.56 -8.42 -15.88
C ILE A 256 0.96 -7.17 -15.10
N LEU A 257 0.00 -6.39 -14.60
CA LEU A 257 0.27 -5.21 -13.77
C LEU A 257 0.94 -5.57 -12.44
N ASP A 258 0.53 -6.67 -11.83
CA ASP A 258 1.14 -7.24 -10.62
C ASP A 258 2.53 -7.85 -10.88
N LYS A 259 3.00 -7.88 -12.13
CA LYS A 259 4.27 -8.46 -12.58
C LYS A 259 4.44 -9.94 -12.21
N LYS A 260 3.36 -10.71 -12.22
CA LYS A 260 3.40 -12.15 -11.95
C LYS A 260 3.99 -12.95 -13.13
N PHE A 261 3.77 -12.47 -14.34
CA PHE A 261 4.42 -12.96 -15.56
C PHE A 261 4.65 -11.80 -16.52
N ALA A 262 5.66 -11.91 -17.37
CA ALA A 262 5.95 -10.91 -18.40
C ALA A 262 5.11 -11.21 -19.65
N GLY A 263 4.15 -10.35 -19.96
CA GLY A 263 3.30 -10.51 -21.14
C GLY A 263 2.63 -9.23 -21.58
N THR A 264 2.09 -9.23 -22.79
CA THR A 264 1.26 -8.15 -23.32
C THR A 264 0.00 -8.74 -23.93
N LEU A 265 -1.13 -8.08 -23.67
CA LEU A 265 -2.43 -8.41 -24.23
C LEU A 265 -2.64 -7.61 -25.51
N ASP A 266 -2.86 -8.30 -26.63
CA ASP A 266 -3.31 -7.68 -27.87
C ASP A 266 -4.84 -7.79 -27.96
N GLN A 267 -5.52 -6.69 -27.65
CA GLN A 267 -6.98 -6.60 -27.68
C GLN A 267 -7.57 -6.66 -29.10
N GLY A 268 -6.78 -6.34 -30.14
CA GLY A 268 -7.26 -6.37 -31.52
C GLY A 268 -7.34 -7.80 -32.05
N ALA A 269 -6.31 -8.60 -31.79
CA ALA A 269 -6.25 -10.01 -32.19
C ALA A 269 -6.79 -10.98 -31.13
N GLY A 270 -7.12 -10.51 -29.92
CA GLY A 270 -7.57 -11.37 -28.81
C GLY A 270 -6.50 -12.37 -28.36
N CYS A 271 -5.22 -12.00 -28.47
CA CYS A 271 -4.08 -12.86 -28.19
C CYS A 271 -3.28 -12.37 -26.97
N LEU A 272 -2.88 -13.29 -26.11
CA LEU A 272 -1.86 -13.07 -25.10
C LEU A 272 -0.49 -13.46 -25.67
N ILE A 273 0.46 -12.53 -25.62
CA ILE A 273 1.85 -12.75 -25.98
C ILE A 273 2.66 -12.76 -24.70
N ILE A 274 3.36 -13.87 -24.45
CA ILE A 274 4.20 -14.05 -23.26
C ILE A 274 5.64 -13.83 -23.68
N PHE A 275 6.34 -13.01 -22.91
CA PHE A 275 7.77 -12.83 -23.08
C PHE A 275 8.50 -13.72 -22.10
N GLU A 276 9.53 -14.41 -22.58
CA GLU A 276 10.55 -14.92 -21.66
C GLU A 276 11.21 -13.73 -20.98
N ASP A 277 11.41 -13.81 -19.66
CA ASP A 277 12.12 -12.77 -18.92
C ASP A 277 13.46 -12.51 -19.61
N PRO A 278 13.67 -11.32 -20.21
CA PRO A 278 14.96 -11.01 -20.75
C PRO A 278 15.90 -10.96 -19.56
N LYS A 279 16.88 -11.86 -19.52
CA LYS A 279 18.01 -11.76 -18.59
C LYS A 279 18.69 -10.42 -18.86
N THR A 280 18.23 -9.36 -18.20
CA THR A 280 18.89 -8.06 -18.23
C THR A 280 20.21 -8.27 -17.53
N GLU A 281 21.26 -8.47 -18.31
CA GLU A 281 22.61 -8.48 -17.80
C GLU A 281 22.83 -7.20 -16.99
N ALA A 282 23.42 -7.33 -15.80
CA ALA A 282 23.67 -6.22 -14.88
C ALA A 282 24.50 -5.06 -15.51
N ILE A 283 25.05 -5.30 -16.71
CA ILE A 283 25.81 -4.36 -17.52
C ILE A 283 24.93 -3.20 -17.99
N PHE A 284 23.68 -3.42 -18.39
CA PHE A 284 22.80 -2.36 -18.91
C PHE A 284 22.44 -1.30 -17.86
N PRO A 285 21.98 -1.63 -16.64
CA PRO A 285 21.72 -0.63 -15.61
C PRO A 285 23.00 0.08 -15.16
N ALA A 286 24.12 -0.64 -15.04
CA ALA A 286 25.41 -0.04 -14.71
C ALA A 286 25.90 0.94 -15.80
N THR A 287 25.66 0.62 -17.07
CA THR A 287 25.99 1.51 -18.20
C THR A 287 25.10 2.75 -18.20
N LEU A 288 23.80 2.61 -17.92
CA LEU A 288 22.89 3.75 -17.80
C LEU A 288 23.26 4.64 -16.60
N GLU A 289 23.67 4.05 -15.48
CA GLU A 289 24.13 4.79 -14.31
C GLU A 289 25.42 5.56 -14.58
N THR A 290 26.40 4.93 -15.24
CA THR A 290 27.63 5.62 -15.64
C THR A 290 27.37 6.77 -16.62
N ILE A 291 26.48 6.59 -17.61
CA ILE A 291 26.05 7.66 -18.52
C ILE A 291 25.38 8.80 -17.76
N SER A 292 24.50 8.49 -16.80
CA SER A 292 23.86 9.49 -15.94
C SER A 292 24.88 10.26 -15.10
N ASN A 293 25.87 9.57 -14.54
CA ASN A 293 26.93 10.17 -13.74
C ASN A 293 27.85 11.07 -14.60
N VAL A 294 28.21 10.65 -15.81
CA VAL A 294 28.93 11.52 -16.78
C VAL A 294 28.10 12.76 -17.12
N GLY A 295 26.78 12.62 -17.30
CA GLY A 295 25.88 13.76 -17.50
C GLY A 295 25.87 14.76 -16.35
N LYS A 296 25.90 14.28 -15.10
CA LYS A 296 26.02 15.14 -13.90
C LYS A 296 27.38 15.85 -13.85
N VAL A 297 28.46 15.14 -14.16
CA VAL A 297 29.83 15.70 -14.21
C VAL A 297 29.93 16.80 -15.27
N CYS A 298 29.41 16.58 -16.48
CA CYS A 298 29.36 17.62 -17.52
C CYS A 298 28.57 18.87 -17.09
N LYS A 299 27.46 18.70 -16.37
CA LYS A 299 26.72 19.83 -15.80
C LYS A 299 27.53 20.59 -14.74
N MET A 300 28.25 19.88 -13.87
CA MET A 300 29.15 20.51 -12.88
C MET A 300 30.28 21.28 -13.54
N PHE A 301 30.93 20.71 -14.55
CA PHE A 301 31.97 21.41 -15.32
C PHE A 301 31.42 22.68 -15.98
N ARG A 302 30.22 22.61 -16.56
CA ARG A 302 29.58 23.78 -17.16
C ARG A 302 29.27 24.87 -16.12
N SER A 303 28.80 24.49 -14.93
CA SER A 303 28.54 25.42 -13.82
C SER A 303 29.83 26.07 -13.32
N ASN A 304 30.87 25.29 -13.05
CA ASN A 304 32.16 25.80 -12.61
C ASN A 304 32.81 26.71 -13.65
N PHE A 305 32.69 26.37 -14.94
CA PHE A 305 33.21 27.22 -16.01
C PHE A 305 32.46 28.57 -16.08
N LEU A 306 31.14 28.57 -15.86
CA LEU A 306 30.34 29.79 -15.75
C LEU A 306 30.77 30.63 -14.54
N GLU A 307 30.94 30.01 -13.36
CA GLU A 307 31.40 30.70 -12.14
C GLU A 307 32.79 31.30 -12.31
N ILE A 308 33.76 30.53 -12.82
CA ILE A 308 35.12 31.01 -13.10
C ILE A 308 35.09 32.15 -14.12
N SER A 309 34.23 32.09 -15.14
CA SER A 309 34.06 33.17 -16.11
C SER A 309 33.51 34.44 -15.45
N THR A 310 32.53 34.32 -14.55
CA THR A 310 31.97 35.45 -13.79
C THR A 310 32.97 36.05 -12.79
N ASP A 311 33.77 35.21 -12.13
CA ASP A 311 34.80 35.65 -11.17
C ASP A 311 35.99 36.32 -11.87
N ASN A 312 36.38 35.83 -13.06
CA ASN A 312 37.42 36.47 -13.87
C ASN A 312 36.94 37.82 -14.44
N LEU A 313 35.66 37.98 -14.76
CA LEU A 313 35.05 39.27 -15.11
C LEU A 313 35.09 40.25 -13.93
N LYS A 314 34.70 39.81 -12.72
CA LYS A 314 34.78 40.61 -11.49
C LYS A 314 36.22 40.99 -11.13
N ARG A 315 37.21 40.10 -11.31
CA ARG A 315 38.62 40.45 -11.10
C ARG A 315 39.13 41.47 -12.11
N ARG A 316 38.72 41.40 -13.39
CA ARG A 316 39.08 42.42 -14.39
C ARG A 316 38.46 43.77 -14.09
N GLU A 317 37.23 43.84 -13.57
CA GLU A 317 36.61 45.08 -13.09
C GLU A 317 37.34 45.65 -11.85
N TYR A 318 37.84 44.79 -10.95
CA TYR A 318 38.61 45.24 -9.79
C TYR A 318 40.01 45.75 -10.19
N GLN A 319 40.68 45.10 -11.14
CA GLN A 319 41.99 45.52 -11.64
C GLN A 319 41.92 46.83 -12.44
N THR A 320 40.86 47.05 -13.22
CA THR A 320 40.64 48.30 -13.98
C THR A 320 40.28 49.49 -13.07
N ARG A 321 39.68 49.25 -11.90
CA ARG A 321 39.48 50.29 -10.87
C ARG A 321 40.76 50.69 -10.13
N SER A 322 41.78 49.82 -10.09
CA SER A 322 43.06 50.07 -9.38
C SER A 322 44.10 50.82 -10.23
N VAL A 323 43.95 50.87 -11.56
CA VAL A 323 44.91 51.51 -12.49
C VAL A 323 44.34 52.79 -13.12
N GLY A 324 43.23 53.33 -12.61
CA GLY A 324 42.61 54.58 -13.05
C GLY A 324 43.01 55.80 -12.21
N GLY A 325 44.29 55.95 -11.88
CA GLY A 325 44.85 57.14 -11.24
C GLY A 325 45.84 57.81 -12.18
N GLU A 326 45.52 59.05 -12.58
CA GLU A 326 46.27 59.91 -13.51
C GLU A 326 46.28 59.35 -14.95
N TRP A 327 45.83 60.07 -15.97
CA TRP A 327 46.55 61.20 -16.55
C TRP A 327 45.59 62.28 -17.05
N CYS A 328 45.76 63.48 -16.52
CA CYS A 328 45.40 64.73 -17.17
C CYS A 328 46.44 65.05 -18.26
N GLY A 329 45.98 65.65 -19.37
CA GLY A 329 46.82 66.60 -20.12
C GLY A 329 46.99 66.31 -21.61
N GLY A 330 46.18 67.00 -22.42
CA GLY A 330 46.64 67.76 -23.59
C GLY A 330 47.00 67.00 -24.88
N GLY A 331 46.30 67.37 -25.96
CA GLY A 331 46.79 67.20 -27.33
C GLY A 331 45.83 66.46 -28.25
N GLY A 332 45.15 67.20 -29.13
CA GLY A 332 44.15 66.67 -30.05
C GLY A 332 44.70 65.73 -31.14
N GLY A 333 43.80 64.89 -31.67
CA GLY A 333 44.10 64.00 -32.80
C GLY A 333 42.91 63.11 -33.18
N CYS A 334 42.17 63.55 -34.18
CA CYS A 334 41.07 62.89 -34.88
C CYS A 334 41.37 61.44 -35.33
N TRP A 335 40.65 60.42 -34.84
CA TRP A 335 40.47 59.12 -35.52
C TRP A 335 39.00 58.69 -35.43
N SER A 336 38.23 59.11 -36.43
CA SER A 336 36.88 58.67 -36.71
C SER A 336 36.85 57.29 -37.39
N GLY A 337 35.85 56.48 -37.04
CA GLY A 337 35.17 55.58 -37.98
C GLY A 337 35.72 54.17 -38.21
N LEU A 338 37.03 53.95 -38.38
CA LEU A 338 37.52 52.67 -38.96
C LEU A 338 37.65 51.50 -37.96
N GLY A 339 37.86 51.76 -36.67
CA GLY A 339 37.99 50.71 -35.65
C GLY A 339 36.68 50.00 -35.32
N PHE A 340 35.55 50.72 -35.42
CA PHE A 340 34.23 50.19 -35.09
C PHE A 340 33.72 49.23 -36.17
N TYR A 341 33.99 49.54 -37.44
CA TYR A 341 33.62 48.66 -38.55
C TYR A 341 34.48 47.39 -38.60
N MET A 342 35.78 47.46 -38.26
CA MET A 342 36.62 46.25 -38.21
C MET A 342 36.22 45.30 -37.09
N LEU A 343 35.78 45.81 -35.93
CA LEU A 343 35.27 44.98 -34.85
C LEU A 343 33.92 44.32 -35.22
N LEU A 344 33.06 45.06 -35.92
CA LEU A 344 31.75 44.59 -36.36
C LEU A 344 31.88 43.55 -37.50
N LEU A 345 32.86 43.72 -38.39
CA LEU A 345 33.17 42.79 -39.47
C LEU A 345 33.81 41.51 -38.94
N LEU A 346 34.65 41.59 -37.91
CA LEU A 346 35.23 40.43 -37.23
C LEU A 346 34.16 39.64 -36.44
N CYS A 347 33.16 40.35 -35.88
CA CYS A 347 32.01 39.74 -35.22
C CYS A 347 31.07 39.01 -36.21
N LEU A 348 30.83 39.60 -37.39
CA LEU A 348 30.05 38.97 -38.47
C LEU A 348 30.75 37.76 -39.08
N VAL A 349 32.08 37.80 -39.27
CA VAL A 349 32.87 36.67 -39.78
C VAL A 349 32.89 35.51 -38.77
N LEU A 350 33.00 35.78 -37.47
CA LEU A 350 32.88 34.75 -36.43
C LEU A 350 31.47 34.16 -36.36
N CYS A 351 30.41 34.96 -36.57
CA CYS A 351 29.04 34.46 -36.65
C CYS A 351 28.81 33.56 -37.87
N ALA A 352 29.44 33.87 -39.01
CA ALA A 352 29.33 33.07 -40.24
C ALA A 352 30.10 31.73 -40.16
N MET A 353 31.26 31.71 -39.49
CA MET A 353 32.05 30.47 -39.33
C MET A 353 31.35 29.43 -38.43
N PHE A 354 30.56 29.87 -37.44
CA PHE A 354 29.80 28.98 -36.57
C PHE A 354 28.40 28.62 -37.09
N ALA A 355 27.98 29.17 -38.24
CA ALA A 355 26.67 28.89 -38.82
C ALA A 355 26.59 27.54 -39.56
N ASN A 356 27.72 26.87 -39.82
CA ASN A 356 27.76 25.62 -40.57
C ASN A 356 27.89 24.35 -39.71
N GLU A 357 27.85 24.48 -38.38
CA GLU A 357 27.70 23.33 -37.47
C GLU A 357 26.56 23.57 -36.48
N GLY A 358 25.42 22.93 -36.75
CA GLY A 358 24.50 22.39 -35.74
C GLY A 358 24.08 23.29 -34.56
N VAL A 359 22.93 23.94 -34.74
CA VAL A 359 22.02 24.58 -33.77
C VAL A 359 22.13 24.09 -32.30
N ARG A 360 23.05 24.63 -31.49
CA ARG A 360 22.94 24.59 -29.99
C ARG A 360 23.60 25.75 -29.22
N LEU A 361 24.04 26.84 -29.87
CA LEU A 361 24.73 27.95 -29.18
C LEU A 361 24.21 29.36 -29.51
N TRP A 362 22.90 29.53 -29.71
CA TRP A 362 22.32 30.83 -30.07
C TRP A 362 22.07 31.79 -28.90
N ILE A 363 22.18 31.34 -27.65
CA ILE A 363 21.83 32.12 -26.46
C ILE A 363 22.98 32.99 -25.91
N PRO A 364 24.28 32.62 -25.99
CA PRO A 364 25.35 33.47 -25.46
C PRO A 364 25.65 34.71 -26.33
N GLY A 365 25.44 34.62 -27.64
CA GLY A 365 25.78 35.69 -28.59
C GLY A 365 24.86 36.91 -28.51
N THR A 366 23.56 36.71 -28.28
CA THR A 366 22.58 37.80 -28.13
C THR A 366 22.70 38.53 -26.79
N LEU A 367 23.11 37.83 -25.73
CA LEU A 367 23.29 38.38 -24.39
C LEU A 367 24.53 39.30 -24.30
N LEU A 368 25.57 39.02 -25.09
CA LEU A 368 26.76 39.86 -25.18
C LEU A 368 26.51 41.15 -25.99
N ALA A 369 25.61 41.10 -26.97
CA ALA A 369 25.21 42.28 -27.75
C ALA A 369 24.29 43.24 -26.95
N ALA A 370 23.42 42.71 -26.09
CA ALA A 370 22.52 43.50 -25.25
C ALA A 370 23.27 44.28 -24.13
N SER A 371 24.35 43.71 -23.59
CA SER A 371 25.14 44.33 -22.52
C SER A 371 26.03 45.49 -23.04
N LEU A 372 26.38 45.50 -24.32
CA LEU A 372 27.09 46.63 -24.96
C LEU A 372 26.17 47.82 -25.30
N LEU A 373 24.87 47.60 -25.51
CA LEU A 373 23.90 48.66 -25.78
C LEU A 373 23.38 49.35 -24.50
N GLY A 374 23.37 48.64 -23.36
CA GLY A 374 22.87 49.17 -22.08
C GLY A 374 23.77 50.20 -21.38
N CYS A 375 25.05 50.32 -21.75
CA CYS A 375 26.01 51.20 -21.06
C CYS A 375 26.00 52.68 -21.51
N SER A 376 25.10 53.09 -22.42
CA SER A 376 25.07 54.47 -22.93
C SER A 376 23.93 55.36 -22.39
N ALA A 377 23.06 54.86 -21.51
CA ALA A 377 21.89 55.61 -21.07
C ALA A 377 21.55 55.42 -19.58
N SER A 378 22.38 55.89 -18.66
CA SER A 378 21.91 56.35 -17.33
C SER A 378 23.02 57.01 -16.51
N THR A 379 23.31 58.28 -16.80
CA THR A 379 23.85 59.22 -15.80
C THR A 379 22.94 60.43 -15.79
N SER A 380 21.89 60.41 -14.97
CA SER A 380 21.27 61.60 -14.39
C SER A 380 20.22 61.23 -13.34
N SER A 381 20.53 61.59 -12.10
CA SER A 381 19.62 62.17 -11.09
C SER A 381 18.78 61.27 -10.16
N GLN A 382 19.22 61.33 -8.89
CA GLN A 382 18.47 61.50 -7.62
C GLN A 382 17.61 60.33 -7.12
N VAL A 383 17.99 59.65 -6.02
CA VAL A 383 17.84 60.03 -4.59
C VAL A 383 16.42 60.47 -4.26
N VAL A 384 15.64 59.63 -3.56
CA VAL A 384 14.84 59.99 -2.36
C VAL A 384 14.50 58.71 -1.58
N SER A 385 14.81 58.76 -0.28
CA SER A 385 14.45 57.92 0.86
C SER A 385 12.95 57.79 1.15
N THR A 386 12.51 56.69 1.78
CA THR A 386 11.63 56.60 2.99
C THR A 386 11.21 55.13 3.19
N GLN A 387 11.54 54.47 4.30
CA GLN A 387 10.81 54.43 5.58
C GLN A 387 9.44 53.71 5.54
N THR A 388 9.37 52.60 6.31
CA THR A 388 8.27 52.12 7.20
C THR A 388 6.91 51.65 6.64
N GLU A 389 6.51 50.48 7.15
CA GLU A 389 5.15 49.97 7.49
C GLU A 389 4.09 49.88 6.36
N ARG A 390 3.40 48.75 6.15
CA ARG A 390 2.73 47.84 7.10
C ARG A 390 2.74 46.40 6.59
#